data_AF-A0A7C6YW23-F1
#
_entry.id   AF-A0A7C6YW23-F1
#
_cell.length_a   1.000
_cell.length_b   1.000
_cell.length_c   1.000
_cell.angle_alpha   90.00
_cell.angle_beta   90.00
_cell.angle_gamma   90.00
#
_symmetry.space_group_name_H-M   'P 1'
#
loop_
_entity.id
_entity.type
_entity.pdbx_description
1 polymer ?
#
loop_
_entity_poly.entity_id
_entity_poly.type
_entity_poly.pdbx_seq_one_letter_code
_entity_poly.pdbx_strand_id
1 'polypeptide(L)' 'GRSCPEPVLLTKKALAQSFQGLQVLVDNTTAKNNVARFAENRGYKVAVAEAGGTFTLTVGK' A
#
# COMPACT_ATOMS: atom_id res chain seq x y z
N GLY A 1 10.12 10.56 -16.91
CA GLY A 1 10.60 10.83 -15.55
C GLY A 1 10.51 9.56 -14.75
N ARG A 2 11.65 9.07 -14.24
CA ARG A 2 11.74 7.86 -13.42
C ARG A 2 11.10 8.12 -12.06
N SER A 3 9.95 7.52 -11.82
CA SER A 3 9.47 7.27 -10.47
C SER A 3 8.77 5.93 -10.51
N CYS A 4 9.57 4.86 -10.68
CA CYS A 4 9.11 3.53 -10.34
C CYS A 4 8.58 3.64 -8.91
N PRO A 5 7.30 3.33 -8.66
CA PRO A 5 6.71 3.51 -7.35
C PRO A 5 7.33 2.45 -6.43
N GLU A 6 8.43 2.82 -5.78
CA GLU A 6 9.10 2.06 -4.74
C GLU A 6 8.10 1.45 -3.74
N PRO A 7 7.08 2.18 -3.24
CA PRO A 7 6.06 1.59 -2.37
C PRO A 7 5.23 0.50 -3.04
N VAL A 8 4.93 0.62 -4.34
CA VAL A 8 4.17 -0.40 -5.08
C VAL A 8 5.01 -1.63 -5.36
N LEU A 9 6.31 -1.46 -5.65
CA LEU A 9 7.22 -2.58 -5.90
C LEU A 9 7.48 -3.38 -4.63
N LEU A 10 7.65 -2.69 -3.49
CA LEU A 10 7.76 -3.30 -2.16
C LEU A 10 6.46 -4.00 -1.76
N THR A 11 5.31 -3.35 -1.98
CA THR A 11 3.99 -3.95 -1.77
C THR A 11 3.85 -5.23 -2.60
N LYS A 12 4.19 -5.21 -3.89
CA LYS A 12 4.14 -6.39 -4.77
C LYS A 12 5.01 -7.55 -4.29
N LYS A 13 6.21 -7.28 -3.76
CA LYS A 13 7.09 -8.30 -3.19
C LYS A 13 6.51 -8.89 -1.90
N ALA A 14 6.02 -8.04 -1.00
CA ALA A 14 5.44 -8.47 0.27
C ALA A 14 4.14 -9.28 0.08
N LEU A 15 3.30 -8.91 -0.90
CA LEU A 15 2.13 -9.70 -1.31
C LEU A 15 2.50 -11.10 -1.81
N ALA A 16 3.70 -11.30 -2.38
CA ALA A 16 4.11 -12.56 -2.98
C ALA A 16 4.70 -13.58 -1.97
N GLN A 17 5.19 -13.13 -0.80
CA GLN A 17 5.95 -14.01 0.11
C GLN A 17 5.13 -14.65 1.24
N SER A 18 3.99 -14.09 1.67
CA SER A 18 2.95 -14.75 2.49
C SER A 18 1.91 -13.71 2.91
N PHE A 19 0.72 -13.75 2.32
CA PHE A 19 -0.30 -12.73 2.57
C PHE A 19 -1.25 -13.14 3.70
N GLN A 20 -0.85 -12.89 4.96
CA GLN A 20 -1.78 -12.86 6.10
C GLN A 20 -2.39 -11.47 6.34
N GLY A 21 -1.76 -10.44 5.78
CA GLY A 21 -2.16 -9.04 5.89
C GLY A 21 -0.91 -8.18 5.68
N LEU A 22 -1.01 -7.13 4.87
CA LEU A 22 0.11 -6.24 4.57
C LEU A 22 -0.17 -4.86 5.17
N GLN A 23 0.76 -4.31 5.93
CA GLN A 23 0.73 -2.91 6.33
C GLN A 23 1.77 -2.12 5.56
N VAL A 24 1.34 -1.02 4.96
CA VAL A 24 2.17 -0.10 4.19
C VAL A 24 2.10 1.27 4.84
N LEU A 25 3.22 1.73 5.38
CA LEU A 25 3.36 3.10 5.87
C LEU A 25 3.78 4.00 4.72
N VAL A 26 3.11 5.13 4.55
CA VAL A 26 3.44 6.14 3.55
C VAL A 26 3.34 7.53 4.17
N ASP A 27 4.21 8.42 3.73
CA ASP A 27 4.35 9.79 4.24
C ASP A 27 3.57 10.83 3.41
N ASN A 28 2.90 10.40 2.33
CA ASN A 28 2.18 11.30 1.45
C ASN A 28 0.92 10.69 0.83
N THR A 29 -0.03 11.56 0.48
CA THR A 29 -1.34 11.17 -0.06
C THR A 29 -1.24 10.51 -1.44
N THR A 30 -0.23 10.85 -2.25
CA THR A 30 -0.01 10.25 -3.57
C THR A 30 0.37 8.77 -3.46
N ALA A 31 1.29 8.45 -2.57
CA ALA A 31 1.71 7.09 -2.28
C ALA A 31 0.55 6.27 -1.68
N LYS A 32 -0.22 6.86 -0.76
CA LYS A 32 -1.46 6.25 -0.23
C LYS A 32 -2.39 5.85 -1.37
N ASN A 33 -2.74 6.79 -2.25
CA ASN A 33 -3.70 6.53 -3.33
C ASN A 33 -3.18 5.47 -4.32
N ASN A 34 -1.88 5.48 -4.62
CA ASN A 34 -1.28 4.47 -5.49
C ASN A 34 -1.28 3.06 -4.87
N VAL A 35 -0.94 2.93 -3.58
CA VAL A 35 -0.93 1.64 -2.88
C VAL A 35 -2.35 1.10 -2.71
N ALA A 36 -3.29 1.96 -2.30
CA ALA A 36 -4.70 1.59 -2.18
C ALA A 36 -5.24 1.06 -3.51
N ARG A 37 -5.10 1.84 -4.58
CA ARG A 37 -5.56 1.47 -5.91
C ARG A 37 -4.92 0.17 -6.42
N PHE A 38 -3.62 -0.04 -6.14
CA PHE A 38 -2.94 -1.27 -6.53
C PHE A 38 -3.49 -2.51 -5.82
N ALA A 39 -3.75 -2.41 -4.52
CA ALA A 39 -4.28 -3.51 -3.73
C ALA A 39 -5.76 -3.81 -4.07
N GLU A 40 -6.59 -2.77 -4.20
CA GLU A 40 -7.99 -2.90 -4.62
C GLU A 40 -8.10 -3.53 -6.02
N ASN A 41 -7.25 -3.12 -6.97
CA ASN A 41 -7.21 -3.68 -8.32
C ASN A 41 -6.78 -5.15 -8.35
N ARG A 42 -6.23 -5.69 -7.26
CA ARG A 42 -5.94 -7.11 -7.09
C ARG A 42 -7.01 -7.87 -6.29
N GLY A 43 -8.11 -7.22 -5.95
CA GLY A 43 -9.23 -7.81 -5.21
C GLY A 43 -8.99 -7.89 -3.70
N TYR A 44 -8.05 -7.10 -3.17
CA TYR A 44 -7.83 -6.99 -1.73
C TYR A 44 -8.58 -5.80 -1.13
N LYS A 45 -8.98 -5.90 0.14
CA LYS A 45 -9.54 -4.78 0.89
C LYS A 45 -8.42 -3.94 1.49
N VAL A 46 -8.56 -2.63 1.42
CA VAL A 46 -7.59 -1.68 1.97
C VAL A 46 -8.27 -0.80 3.01
N ALA A 47 -7.73 -0.77 4.22
CA ALA A 47 -8.09 0.18 5.26
C ALA A 47 -6.99 1.22 5.38
N VAL A 48 -7.33 2.50 5.48
CA VAL A 48 -6.36 3.59 5.63
C VAL A 48 -6.58 4.28 6.97
N ALA A 49 -5.51 4.37 7.77
CA ALA A 49 -5.47 5.18 8.97
C ALA A 49 -4.48 6.34 8.77
N GLU A 50 -4.82 7.51 9.30
CA GLU A 50 -3.94 8.68 9.29
C GLU A 50 -3.55 9.01 10.73
N ALA A 51 -2.24 9.21 10.96
CA ALA A 51 -1.71 9.60 12.24
C ALA A 51 -0.60 10.65 12.05
N GLY A 52 -0.87 11.89 12.45
CA GLY A 52 0.14 12.95 12.53
C GLY A 52 0.88 13.26 11.21
N GLY A 53 0.19 13.17 10.07
CA GLY A 53 0.79 13.41 8.74
C GLY A 53 1.39 12.16 8.08
N THR A 54 1.31 11.00 8.72
CA THR A 54 1.66 9.70 8.12
C THR A 54 0.40 8.88 7.88
N PHE A 55 0.37 8.11 6.79
CA PHE A 55 -0.74 7.22 6.44
C PHE A 55 -0.31 5.76 6.56
N THR A 56 -1.13 4.96 7.20
CA THR A 56 -0.96 3.51 7.34
C THR A 56 -2.05 2.81 6.55
N LEU A 57 -1.67 2.10 5.49
CA LEU A 57 -2.58 1.29 4.69
C LEU A 57 -2.48 -0.17 5.14
N THR A 58 -3.57 -0.74 5.62
CA THR A 58 -3.69 -2.15 5.96
C THR A 58 -4.44 -2.86 4.86
N VAL A 59 -3.77 -3.75 4.15
CA VAL A 59 -4.32 -4.57 3.07
C VAL A 59 -4.65 -5.96 3.64
N GLY A 60 -5.92 -6.36 3.53
CA GLY A 60 -6.44 -7.68 3.90
C GLY A 60 -7.19 -8.32 2.75
N LYS A 61 -7.49 -9.62 2.85
CA LYS A 61 -8.32 -10.34 1.87
C LYS A 61 -9.78 -10.28 2.27
#